data_AF-U1N938-F1
#
_entry.id   AF-U1N938-F1
#
_cell.length_a   1.000
_cell.length_b   1.000
_cell.length_c   1.000
_cell.angle_alpha   90.00
_cell.angle_beta   90.00
_cell.angle_gamma   90.00
#
_symmetry.space_group_name_H-M   'P 1'
#
loop_
_entity.id
_entity.type
_entity.pdbx_description
1 polymer ?
#
loop_
_entity_poly.entity_id
_entity_poly.type
_entity_poly.pdbx_seq_one_letter_code
_entity_poly.pdbx_strand_id
1 'polypeptide(L)'
;MIRGLDYARGRPGGKAIKEAGYQFAVRYLTDGGPSLPGKQLTADEAADLRAHGIEIVTCWETTADRMLGGYQAGVLDAQAAKQHIARLNGPQDRPVYFCCDFDATPEQQEAINDYLRGAASVVGFDRVGIYGGYWPLSRAKQAGLANWFWQTEAWSGTNRLVGRQLHQRIGFVDVGGVQCGVDEALADDYGQWGAPAEVAPLPPEQPPDYPRLAWEQLVGPDGGGWPQLGHKSVVAFLAELRADHDRAVEAISAALTQLLQEDEP
;
A
#
# COMPACT_ATOMS: atom_id res chain seq x y z
N MET A 1 -23.64 -14.89 -2.10
CA MET A 1 -22.24 -14.51 -2.31
C MET A 1 -22.11 -13.02 -2.05
N ILE A 2 -21.19 -12.62 -1.18
CA ILE A 2 -20.96 -11.21 -0.86
C ILE A 2 -20.21 -10.58 -2.03
N ARG A 3 -20.71 -9.44 -2.53
CA ARG A 3 -20.12 -8.72 -3.65
C ARG A 3 -19.82 -7.29 -3.26
N GLY A 4 -18.77 -6.76 -3.85
CA GLY A 4 -18.33 -5.40 -3.67
C GLY A 4 -17.84 -4.78 -4.97
N LEU A 5 -17.35 -3.56 -4.85
CA LEU A 5 -16.91 -2.74 -5.97
C LEU A 5 -15.53 -2.15 -5.69
N ASP A 6 -14.70 -2.07 -6.71
CA ASP A 6 -13.56 -1.16 -6.76
C ASP A 6 -13.84 -0.03 -7.76
N TYR A 7 -13.33 1.18 -7.49
CA TYR A 7 -13.55 2.34 -8.36
C TYR A 7 -12.51 3.43 -8.14
N ALA A 8 -12.18 4.16 -9.21
CA ALA A 8 -11.18 5.22 -9.17
C ALA A 8 -11.59 6.54 -9.86
N ARG A 9 -12.56 6.51 -10.78
CA ARG A 9 -12.95 7.70 -11.55
C ARG A 9 -13.88 8.66 -10.79
N GLY A 10 -14.67 8.13 -9.87
CA GLY A 10 -15.64 8.87 -9.07
C GLY A 10 -16.02 8.08 -7.83
N ARG A 11 -16.94 8.62 -7.03
CA ARG A 11 -17.45 7.99 -5.81
C ARG A 11 -18.96 7.77 -5.96
N PRO A 12 -19.43 6.52 -6.12
CA PRO A 12 -20.85 6.21 -6.34
C PRO A 12 -21.79 6.66 -5.19
N GLY A 13 -21.24 6.77 -3.97
CA GLY A 13 -22.00 6.98 -2.74
C GLY A 13 -22.54 5.66 -2.16
N GLY A 14 -22.47 5.52 -0.83
CA GLY A 14 -22.86 4.31 -0.10
C GLY A 14 -24.31 3.91 -0.34
N LYS A 15 -25.22 4.90 -0.45
CA LYS A 15 -26.62 4.65 -0.81
C LYS A 15 -26.77 3.94 -2.15
N ALA A 16 -26.11 4.45 -3.20
CA ALA A 16 -26.22 3.87 -4.54
C ALA A 16 -25.62 2.46 -4.58
N ILE A 17 -24.50 2.24 -3.90
CA ILE A 17 -23.86 0.92 -3.76
C ILE A 17 -24.82 -0.07 -3.07
N LYS A 18 -25.47 0.37 -2.00
CA LYS A 18 -26.44 -0.44 -1.25
C LYS A 18 -27.66 -0.80 -2.09
N GLU A 19 -28.25 0.19 -2.77
CA GLU A 19 -29.41 0.01 -3.66
C GLU A 19 -29.09 -0.89 -4.86
N ALA A 20 -27.85 -0.85 -5.36
CA ALA A 20 -27.36 -1.76 -6.39
C ALA A 20 -27.07 -3.19 -5.88
N GLY A 21 -27.21 -3.45 -4.57
CA GLY A 21 -27.08 -4.77 -3.96
C GLY A 21 -25.66 -5.20 -3.64
N TYR A 22 -24.72 -4.26 -3.58
CA TYR A 22 -23.33 -4.48 -3.14
C TYR A 22 -23.18 -4.22 -1.64
N GLN A 23 -22.17 -4.83 -1.03
CA GLN A 23 -22.00 -4.89 0.43
C GLN A 23 -20.66 -4.35 0.92
N PHE A 24 -19.68 -4.22 0.04
CA PHE A 24 -18.38 -3.63 0.37
C PHE A 24 -17.82 -2.83 -0.80
N ALA A 25 -16.81 -2.02 -0.53
CA ALA A 25 -15.99 -1.41 -1.55
C ALA A 25 -14.50 -1.59 -1.24
N VAL A 26 -13.71 -1.94 -2.26
CA VAL A 26 -12.25 -1.87 -2.19
C VAL A 26 -11.81 -0.47 -2.60
N ARG A 27 -11.15 0.23 -1.68
CA ARG A 27 -10.86 1.66 -1.80
C ARG A 27 -9.37 1.93 -1.74
N TYR A 28 -8.92 2.78 -2.67
CA TYR A 28 -7.52 3.14 -2.77
C TYR A 28 -7.13 4.16 -1.71
N LEU A 29 -5.93 4.00 -1.16
CA LEU A 29 -5.31 4.97 -0.26
C LEU A 29 -4.45 6.01 -1.02
N THR A 30 -4.30 5.83 -2.33
CA THR A 30 -3.46 6.64 -3.21
C THR A 30 -4.27 7.71 -3.94
N ASP A 31 -3.64 8.87 -4.17
CA ASP A 31 -4.18 9.89 -5.04
C ASP A 31 -4.10 9.43 -6.50
N GLY A 32 -5.19 9.63 -7.23
CA GLY A 32 -5.29 9.34 -8.66
C GLY A 32 -5.01 10.55 -9.54
N GLY A 33 -4.75 11.72 -8.93
CA GLY A 33 -4.56 12.98 -9.62
C GLY A 33 -5.77 13.37 -10.47
N PRO A 34 -5.56 14.27 -11.47
CA PRO A 34 -6.65 14.75 -12.32
C PRO A 34 -7.30 13.67 -13.19
N SER A 35 -6.62 12.55 -13.46
CA SER A 35 -7.13 11.48 -14.33
C SER A 35 -8.10 10.53 -13.61
N LEU A 36 -7.93 10.37 -12.29
CA LEU A 36 -8.74 9.50 -11.42
C LEU A 36 -9.11 10.23 -10.12
N PRO A 37 -9.94 11.30 -10.19
CA PRO A 37 -10.24 12.17 -9.04
C PRO A 37 -11.05 11.48 -7.93
N GLY A 38 -11.58 10.28 -8.19
CA GLY A 38 -12.28 9.45 -7.22
C GLY A 38 -11.42 8.37 -6.56
N LYS A 39 -10.11 8.26 -6.90
CA LYS A 39 -9.27 7.13 -6.48
C LYS A 39 -9.14 7.08 -4.97
N GLN A 40 -8.62 8.15 -4.37
CA GLN A 40 -8.31 8.19 -2.95
C GLN A 40 -9.56 8.17 -2.07
N LEU A 41 -9.61 7.27 -1.10
CA LEU A 41 -10.61 7.26 -0.04
C LEU A 41 -10.53 8.55 0.78
N THR A 42 -11.68 9.15 1.08
CA THR A 42 -11.76 10.34 1.94
C THR A 42 -12.52 10.05 3.23
N ALA A 43 -12.39 10.93 4.23
CA ALA A 43 -13.11 10.77 5.49
C ALA A 43 -14.63 10.82 5.29
N ASP A 44 -15.12 11.73 4.44
CA ASP A 44 -16.54 11.87 4.11
C ASP A 44 -17.08 10.63 3.40
N GLU A 45 -16.31 10.09 2.45
CA GLU A 45 -16.65 8.85 1.76
C GLU A 45 -16.66 7.65 2.72
N ALA A 46 -15.65 7.51 3.58
CA ALA A 46 -15.60 6.44 4.56
C ALA A 46 -16.79 6.51 5.52
N ALA A 47 -17.18 7.70 5.96
CA ALA A 47 -18.37 7.91 6.78
C ALA A 47 -19.67 7.55 6.01
N ASP A 48 -19.80 7.99 4.76
CA ASP A 48 -20.97 7.71 3.92
C ASP A 48 -21.15 6.21 3.63
N LEU A 49 -20.07 5.51 3.28
CA LEU A 49 -20.10 4.06 3.04
C LEU A 49 -20.60 3.32 4.28
N ARG A 50 -20.03 3.64 5.45
CA ARG A 50 -20.38 2.99 6.72
C ARG A 50 -21.78 3.31 7.19
N ALA A 51 -22.23 4.56 7.01
CA ALA A 51 -23.60 4.97 7.32
C ALA A 51 -24.65 4.17 6.52
N HIS A 52 -24.29 3.68 5.33
CA HIS A 52 -25.13 2.84 4.49
C HIS A 52 -24.85 1.33 4.62
N GLY A 53 -24.03 0.94 5.61
CA GLY A 53 -23.67 -0.46 5.85
C GLY A 53 -22.88 -1.10 4.71
N ILE A 54 -22.03 -0.30 4.06
CA ILE A 54 -21.04 -0.75 3.08
C ILE A 54 -19.70 -0.88 3.80
N GLU A 55 -19.18 -2.10 3.80
CA GLU A 55 -17.85 -2.40 4.35
C GLU A 55 -16.74 -1.78 3.49
N ILE A 56 -15.62 -1.43 4.13
CA ILE A 56 -14.46 -0.84 3.47
C ILE A 56 -13.31 -1.83 3.52
N VAL A 57 -12.70 -2.12 2.38
CA VAL A 57 -11.41 -2.82 2.27
C VAL A 57 -10.43 -1.86 1.63
N THR A 58 -9.18 -1.83 2.07
CA THR A 58 -8.18 -0.87 1.57
C THR A 58 -7.12 -1.50 0.68
N CYS A 59 -6.81 -0.82 -0.41
CA CYS A 59 -5.71 -1.17 -1.31
C CYS A 59 -4.75 0.02 -1.54
N TRP A 60 -3.55 -0.31 -2.01
CA TRP A 60 -2.51 0.66 -2.36
C TRP A 60 -2.00 0.40 -3.77
N GLU A 61 -2.13 1.41 -4.64
CA GLU A 61 -1.68 1.37 -6.02
C GLU A 61 -1.37 2.78 -6.53
N THR A 62 -0.09 3.09 -6.72
CA THR A 62 0.35 4.34 -7.36
C THR A 62 0.45 4.15 -8.86
N THR A 63 1.32 3.25 -9.32
CA THR A 63 1.42 2.78 -10.70
C THR A 63 1.18 1.27 -10.77
N ALA A 64 0.86 0.79 -11.96
CA ALA A 64 0.59 -0.63 -12.20
C ALA A 64 1.76 -1.53 -11.74
N ASP A 65 2.97 -1.16 -12.11
CA ASP A 65 4.21 -1.89 -11.89
C ASP A 65 4.97 -1.46 -10.62
N ARG A 66 4.34 -0.70 -9.72
CA ARG A 66 4.98 -0.12 -8.53
C ARG A 66 5.75 -1.14 -7.69
N MET A 67 5.26 -2.38 -7.61
CA MET A 67 5.91 -3.45 -6.86
C MET A 67 7.30 -3.84 -7.38
N LEU A 68 7.66 -3.47 -8.62
CA LEU A 68 9.00 -3.66 -9.16
C LEU A 68 10.05 -2.74 -8.53
N GLY A 69 9.62 -1.71 -7.78
CA GLY A 69 10.50 -0.88 -6.97
C GLY A 69 11.10 -1.60 -5.75
N GLY A 70 10.72 -2.86 -5.51
CA GLY A 70 11.35 -3.72 -4.50
C GLY A 70 11.14 -3.23 -3.06
N TYR A 71 12.10 -3.58 -2.19
CA TYR A 71 11.96 -3.42 -0.75
C TYR A 71 11.64 -1.99 -0.30
N GLN A 72 12.41 -1.00 -0.77
CA GLN A 72 12.23 0.38 -0.34
C GLN A 72 10.89 0.95 -0.80
N ALA A 73 10.42 0.56 -1.99
CA ALA A 73 9.08 0.90 -2.46
C ALA A 73 7.99 0.37 -1.53
N GLY A 74 8.12 -0.88 -1.09
CA GLY A 74 7.20 -1.49 -0.12
C GLY A 74 7.17 -0.78 1.23
N VAL A 75 8.35 -0.36 1.73
CA VAL A 75 8.46 0.41 2.99
C VAL A 75 7.73 1.74 2.89
N LEU A 76 8.03 2.55 1.87
CA LEU A 76 7.45 3.88 1.68
C LEU A 76 5.93 3.82 1.53
N ASP A 77 5.47 2.89 0.69
CA ASP A 77 4.05 2.72 0.39
C ASP A 77 3.28 2.23 1.63
N ALA A 78 3.84 1.31 2.41
CA ALA A 78 3.22 0.84 3.64
C ALA A 78 3.16 1.91 4.75
N GLN A 79 4.18 2.77 4.85
CA GLN A 79 4.17 3.91 5.77
C GLN A 79 3.06 4.90 5.40
N ALA A 80 2.97 5.25 4.12
CA ALA A 80 1.96 6.17 3.62
C ALA A 80 0.54 5.59 3.74
N ALA A 81 0.36 4.30 3.46
CA ALA A 81 -0.91 3.59 3.66
C ALA A 81 -1.37 3.64 5.13
N LYS A 82 -0.48 3.30 6.07
CA LYS A 82 -0.74 3.33 7.51
C LYS A 82 -1.13 4.74 7.98
N GLN A 83 -0.38 5.77 7.56
CA GLN A 83 -0.68 7.16 7.90
C GLN A 83 -2.04 7.61 7.33
N HIS A 84 -2.35 7.21 6.09
CA HIS A 84 -3.62 7.57 5.48
C HIS A 84 -4.80 6.93 6.21
N ILE A 85 -4.74 5.62 6.53
CA ILE A 85 -5.78 4.94 7.31
C ILE A 85 -5.97 5.62 8.68
N ALA A 86 -4.88 6.00 9.36
CA ALA A 86 -4.96 6.70 10.64
C ALA A 86 -5.71 8.03 10.54
N ARG A 87 -5.45 8.83 9.49
CA ARG A 87 -6.16 10.10 9.24
C ARG A 87 -7.66 9.93 8.99
N LEU A 88 -8.06 8.76 8.49
CA LEU A 88 -9.47 8.40 8.28
C LEU A 88 -10.14 7.83 9.53
N ASN A 89 -9.43 7.76 10.67
CA ASN A 89 -9.84 7.01 11.86
C ASN A 89 -10.21 5.55 11.52
N GLY A 90 -9.49 4.97 10.56
CA GLY A 90 -9.65 3.57 10.16
C GLY A 90 -8.94 2.61 11.12
N PRO A 91 -9.35 1.34 11.14
CA PRO A 91 -8.76 0.31 11.99
C PRO A 91 -7.30 0.04 11.61
N GLN A 92 -6.45 -0.07 12.63
CA GLN A 92 -5.00 -0.25 12.48
C GLN A 92 -4.56 -1.72 12.48
N ASP A 93 -5.50 -2.65 12.66
CA ASP A 93 -5.29 -4.10 12.69
C ASP A 93 -5.75 -4.80 11.39
N ARG A 94 -6.28 -4.03 10.43
CA ARG A 94 -6.76 -4.54 9.13
C ARG A 94 -5.70 -4.46 8.03
N PRO A 95 -5.76 -5.35 7.03
CA PRO A 95 -4.76 -5.43 5.98
C PRO A 95 -4.85 -4.28 4.98
N VAL A 96 -3.75 -4.12 4.24
CA VAL A 96 -3.72 -3.33 3.00
C VAL A 96 -3.34 -4.27 1.87
N TYR A 97 -4.16 -4.28 0.81
CA TYR A 97 -3.84 -5.00 -0.42
C TYR A 97 -2.94 -4.14 -1.31
N PHE A 98 -1.65 -4.47 -1.38
CA PHE A 98 -0.72 -3.81 -2.29
C PHE A 98 -0.85 -4.41 -3.69
N CYS A 99 -0.95 -3.56 -4.70
CA CYS A 99 -1.36 -3.98 -6.04
C CYS A 99 -0.18 -4.30 -6.97
N CYS A 100 -0.12 -5.55 -7.43
CA CYS A 100 0.64 -5.99 -8.60
C CYS A 100 -0.29 -5.92 -9.82
N ASP A 101 -0.59 -4.71 -10.30
CA ASP A 101 -1.63 -4.45 -11.31
C ASP A 101 -1.10 -4.59 -12.75
N PHE A 102 -0.41 -5.70 -13.03
CA PHE A 102 0.10 -6.05 -14.36
C PHE A 102 0.31 -7.56 -14.50
N ASP A 103 0.49 -8.03 -15.75
CA ASP A 103 0.80 -9.43 -16.04
C ASP A 103 2.28 -9.73 -15.73
N ALA A 104 2.57 -9.96 -14.44
CA ALA A 104 3.93 -10.14 -13.95
C ALA A 104 4.59 -11.43 -14.44
N THR A 105 5.81 -11.31 -14.96
CA THR A 105 6.62 -12.46 -15.40
C THR A 105 7.29 -13.17 -14.23
N PRO A 106 7.78 -14.43 -14.41
CA PRO A 106 8.56 -15.12 -13.39
C PRO A 106 9.81 -14.35 -12.91
N GLU A 107 10.49 -13.64 -13.81
CA GLU A 107 11.73 -12.92 -13.52
C GLU A 107 11.51 -11.69 -12.63
N GLN A 108 10.29 -11.13 -12.66
CA GLN A 108 9.89 -9.99 -11.86
C GLN A 108 9.49 -10.38 -10.43
N GLN A 109 9.35 -11.67 -10.13
CA GLN A 109 8.84 -12.14 -8.85
C GLN A 109 9.71 -11.72 -7.67
N GLU A 110 11.04 -11.66 -7.83
CA GLU A 110 11.89 -11.31 -6.68
C GLU A 110 11.71 -9.85 -6.26
N ALA A 111 11.53 -8.92 -7.20
CA ALA A 111 11.21 -7.54 -6.87
C ALA A 111 9.84 -7.43 -6.17
N ILE A 112 8.83 -8.18 -6.64
CA ILE A 112 7.52 -8.27 -5.99
C ILE A 112 7.65 -8.82 -4.56
N ASN A 113 8.46 -9.86 -4.37
CA ASN A 113 8.73 -10.44 -3.06
C ASN A 113 9.41 -9.43 -2.13
N ASP A 114 10.41 -8.71 -2.63
CA ASP A 114 11.11 -7.67 -1.87
C ASP A 114 10.18 -6.55 -1.46
N TYR A 115 9.29 -6.10 -2.35
CA TYR A 115 8.25 -5.14 -2.01
C TYR A 115 7.38 -5.63 -0.85
N LEU A 116 6.90 -6.88 -0.91
CA LEU A 116 6.09 -7.45 0.17
C LEU A 116 6.86 -7.54 1.50
N ARG A 117 8.16 -7.88 1.47
CA ARG A 117 9.03 -7.86 2.66
C ARG A 117 9.17 -6.45 3.23
N GLY A 118 9.32 -5.44 2.37
CA GLY A 118 9.36 -4.04 2.76
C GLY A 118 8.06 -3.57 3.40
N ALA A 119 6.92 -3.93 2.82
CA ALA A 119 5.62 -3.64 3.42
C ALA A 119 5.45 -4.34 4.77
N ALA A 120 5.84 -5.62 4.87
CA ALA A 120 5.77 -6.41 6.09
C ALA A 120 6.60 -5.81 7.25
N SER A 121 7.75 -5.18 6.96
CA SER A 121 8.58 -4.56 7.99
C SER A 121 7.92 -3.34 8.65
N VAL A 122 6.91 -2.74 7.99
CA VAL A 122 6.20 -1.55 8.47
C VAL A 122 4.85 -1.89 9.10
N VAL A 123 4.01 -2.65 8.38
CA VAL A 123 2.63 -2.94 8.84
C VAL A 123 2.51 -4.28 9.56
N GLY A 124 3.57 -5.09 9.55
CA GLY A 124 3.55 -6.47 10.05
C GLY A 124 2.98 -7.44 9.03
N PHE A 125 3.54 -8.66 9.00
CA PHE A 125 3.15 -9.71 8.05
C PHE A 125 1.63 -9.98 8.01
N ASP A 126 0.99 -10.00 9.18
CA ASP A 126 -0.44 -10.30 9.30
C ASP A 126 -1.34 -9.31 8.56
N ARG A 127 -0.83 -8.13 8.20
CA ARG A 127 -1.55 -7.06 7.50
C ARG A 127 -1.15 -6.90 6.03
N VAL A 128 -0.22 -7.72 5.53
CA VAL A 128 0.21 -7.66 4.14
C VAL A 128 -0.77 -8.43 3.26
N GLY A 129 -1.50 -7.70 2.42
CA GLY A 129 -2.27 -8.24 1.32
C GLY A 129 -1.60 -7.97 -0.03
N ILE A 130 -1.85 -8.85 -0.99
CA ILE A 130 -1.45 -8.66 -2.38
C ILE A 130 -2.68 -8.76 -3.30
N TYR A 131 -2.78 -7.80 -4.22
CA TYR A 131 -3.65 -7.88 -5.39
C TYR A 131 -2.85 -8.22 -6.64
N GLY A 132 -3.43 -9.01 -7.55
CA GLY A 132 -2.82 -9.28 -8.86
C GLY A 132 -3.31 -10.57 -9.52
N GLY A 133 -2.63 -10.95 -10.61
CA GLY A 133 -2.89 -12.22 -11.31
C GLY A 133 -2.52 -13.46 -10.49
N TYR A 134 -2.95 -14.64 -10.95
CA TYR A 134 -2.71 -15.91 -10.24
C TYR A 134 -1.23 -16.19 -9.94
N TRP A 135 -0.32 -15.89 -10.88
CA TRP A 135 1.10 -16.24 -10.76
C TRP A 135 1.83 -15.49 -9.64
N PRO A 136 1.82 -14.15 -9.56
CA PRO A 136 2.46 -13.44 -8.45
C PRO A 136 1.85 -13.81 -7.09
N LEU A 137 0.53 -13.98 -7.03
CA LEU A 137 -0.19 -14.37 -5.82
C LEU A 137 0.21 -15.76 -5.32
N SER A 138 0.24 -16.76 -6.22
CA SER A 138 0.61 -18.14 -5.87
C SER A 138 2.04 -18.25 -5.37
N ARG A 139 2.99 -17.55 -6.01
CA ARG A 139 4.40 -17.55 -5.59
C ARG A 139 4.61 -16.81 -4.27
N ALA A 140 3.96 -15.65 -4.09
CA ALA A 140 3.99 -14.92 -2.83
C ALA A 140 3.40 -15.74 -1.67
N LYS A 141 2.31 -16.48 -1.93
CA LYS A 141 1.72 -17.42 -0.95
C LYS A 141 2.68 -18.55 -0.60
N GLN A 142 3.29 -19.18 -1.60
CA GLN A 142 4.25 -20.26 -1.39
C GLN A 142 5.48 -19.80 -0.59
N ALA A 143 5.93 -18.56 -0.83
CA ALA A 143 7.05 -17.95 -0.13
C ALA A 143 6.68 -17.43 1.28
N GLY A 144 5.39 -17.43 1.65
CA GLY A 144 4.93 -16.90 2.93
C GLY A 144 5.15 -15.39 3.09
N LEU A 145 4.90 -14.61 2.03
CA LEU A 145 5.16 -13.16 2.00
C LEU A 145 3.90 -12.28 2.07
N ALA A 146 2.71 -12.88 2.00
CA ALA A 146 1.44 -12.20 2.20
C ALA A 146 0.45 -13.11 2.93
N ASN A 147 -0.47 -12.51 3.68
CA ASN A 147 -1.52 -13.23 4.41
C ASN A 147 -2.91 -13.05 3.76
N TRP A 148 -3.06 -12.02 2.91
CA TRP A 148 -4.32 -11.70 2.24
C TRP A 148 -4.13 -11.65 0.72
N PHE A 149 -5.10 -12.22 -0.01
CA PHE A 149 -5.00 -12.36 -1.46
C PHE A 149 -6.28 -11.89 -2.14
N TRP A 150 -6.12 -10.94 -3.06
CA TRP A 150 -7.16 -10.42 -3.93
C TRP A 150 -6.79 -10.70 -5.38
N GLN A 151 -7.42 -11.70 -5.99
CA GLN A 151 -7.03 -12.14 -7.33
C GLN A 151 -7.88 -11.47 -8.40
N THR A 152 -7.24 -10.95 -9.46
CA THR A 152 -7.96 -10.52 -10.68
C THR A 152 -8.04 -11.61 -11.73
N GLU A 153 -9.12 -11.62 -12.51
CA GLU A 153 -9.27 -12.50 -13.67
C GLU A 153 -8.39 -12.12 -14.87
N ALA A 154 -8.04 -10.84 -15.03
CA ALA A 154 -7.39 -10.30 -16.23
C ALA A 154 -6.07 -11.03 -16.61
N TRP A 155 -5.31 -11.49 -15.60
CA TRP A 155 -4.01 -12.16 -15.78
C TRP A 155 -3.94 -13.51 -15.07
N SER A 156 -5.08 -14.18 -14.95
CA SER A 156 -5.18 -15.48 -14.26
C SER A 156 -5.49 -16.65 -15.18
N GLY A 157 -5.96 -16.37 -16.41
CA GLY A 157 -6.61 -17.39 -17.23
C GLY A 157 -7.72 -18.10 -16.44
N THR A 158 -7.70 -19.43 -16.44
CA THR A 158 -8.65 -20.25 -15.68
C THR A 158 -8.20 -20.58 -14.25
N ASN A 159 -6.99 -20.17 -13.86
CA ASN A 159 -6.43 -20.50 -12.54
C ASN A 159 -7.12 -19.69 -11.45
N ARG A 160 -7.28 -20.30 -10.27
CA ARG A 160 -7.87 -19.69 -9.08
C ARG A 160 -7.05 -20.10 -7.87
N LEU A 161 -6.46 -19.11 -7.19
CA LEU A 161 -5.70 -19.32 -5.97
C LEU A 161 -6.66 -19.81 -4.88
N VAL A 162 -6.35 -20.96 -4.30
CA VAL A 162 -7.07 -21.52 -3.16
C VAL A 162 -6.79 -20.66 -1.93
N GLY A 163 -7.84 -20.30 -1.19
CA GLY A 163 -7.75 -19.47 0.01
C GLY A 163 -7.44 -18.00 -0.27
N ARG A 164 -7.85 -17.50 -1.45
CA ARG A 164 -7.95 -16.04 -1.69
C ARG A 164 -9.23 -15.51 -1.06
N GLN A 165 -9.16 -14.33 -0.46
CA GLN A 165 -10.29 -13.70 0.21
C GLN A 165 -11.16 -12.92 -0.76
N LEU A 166 -10.53 -12.27 -1.76
CA LEU A 166 -11.22 -11.48 -2.76
C LEU A 166 -10.91 -11.98 -4.17
N HIS A 167 -11.89 -11.81 -5.06
CA HIS A 167 -11.79 -12.17 -6.47
C HIS A 167 -12.43 -11.10 -7.35
N GLN A 168 -11.64 -10.38 -8.13
CA GLN A 168 -12.10 -9.38 -9.08
C GLN A 168 -12.47 -10.02 -10.41
N ARG A 169 -13.66 -9.71 -10.91
CA ARG A 169 -14.17 -10.18 -12.20
C ARG A 169 -13.76 -9.26 -13.33
N ILE A 170 -13.66 -9.78 -14.55
CA ILE A 170 -13.52 -8.94 -15.73
C ILE A 170 -14.84 -8.21 -16.02
N GLY A 171 -14.72 -6.93 -16.37
CA GLY A 171 -15.81 -6.07 -16.80
C GLY A 171 -16.19 -5.03 -15.75
N PHE A 172 -17.09 -4.15 -16.13
CA PHE A 172 -17.52 -3.03 -15.30
C PHE A 172 -19.03 -2.95 -15.19
N VAL A 173 -19.49 -2.34 -14.11
CA VAL A 173 -20.89 -1.92 -13.90
C VAL A 173 -20.93 -0.42 -13.68
N ASP A 174 -22.07 0.21 -13.97
CA ASP A 174 -22.31 1.60 -13.59
C ASP A 174 -23.18 1.63 -12.33
N VAL A 175 -22.71 2.31 -11.28
CA VAL A 175 -23.42 2.49 -10.02
C VAL A 175 -23.30 3.96 -9.65
N GLY A 176 -24.44 4.65 -9.45
CA GLY A 176 -24.43 6.08 -9.14
C GLY A 176 -23.77 6.96 -10.20
N GLY A 177 -23.77 6.55 -11.47
CA GLY A 177 -23.09 7.26 -12.56
C GLY A 177 -21.57 7.07 -12.58
N VAL A 178 -21.05 6.09 -11.84
CA VAL A 178 -19.63 5.78 -11.74
C VAL A 178 -19.38 4.36 -12.21
N GLN A 179 -18.43 4.22 -13.13
CA GLN A 179 -17.92 2.92 -13.57
C GLN A 179 -17.11 2.25 -12.44
N CYS A 180 -17.50 1.02 -12.09
CA CYS A 180 -16.92 0.24 -11.01
C CYS A 180 -16.52 -1.16 -11.50
N GLY A 181 -15.39 -1.67 -11.02
CA GLY A 181 -15.06 -3.09 -11.06
C GLY A 181 -15.94 -3.89 -10.10
N VAL A 182 -16.03 -5.20 -10.29
CA VAL A 182 -16.86 -6.08 -9.46
C VAL A 182 -15.99 -7.11 -8.76
N ASP A 183 -16.09 -7.14 -7.43
CA ASP A 183 -15.39 -8.06 -6.56
C ASP A 183 -16.35 -9.03 -5.88
N GLU A 184 -15.84 -10.24 -5.63
CA GLU A 184 -16.50 -11.27 -4.84
C GLU A 184 -15.67 -11.58 -3.60
N ALA A 185 -16.31 -11.56 -2.42
CA ALA A 185 -15.70 -12.05 -1.20
C ALA A 185 -15.95 -13.56 -1.07
N LEU A 186 -14.87 -14.29 -0.82
CA LEU A 186 -14.83 -15.77 -0.75
C LEU A 186 -14.51 -16.29 0.65
N ALA A 187 -14.38 -15.38 1.61
CA ALA A 187 -14.23 -15.64 3.04
C ALA A 187 -15.12 -14.67 3.82
N ASP A 188 -15.46 -15.01 5.08
CA ASP A 188 -16.21 -14.11 5.95
C ASP A 188 -15.35 -12.93 6.42
N ASP A 189 -14.06 -13.17 6.68
CA ASP A 189 -13.05 -12.13 6.86
C ASP A 189 -12.22 -12.03 5.57
N TYR A 190 -12.39 -10.89 4.90
CA TYR A 190 -11.69 -10.51 3.68
C TYR A 190 -10.95 -9.19 3.85
N GLY A 191 -10.62 -8.83 5.09
CA GLY A 191 -9.87 -7.62 5.42
C GLY A 191 -10.74 -6.37 5.54
N GLN A 192 -12.05 -6.53 5.66
CA GLN A 192 -12.96 -5.41 5.85
C GLN A 192 -12.71 -4.70 7.19
N TRP A 193 -12.91 -3.39 7.20
CA TRP A 193 -12.73 -2.54 8.37
C TRP A 193 -13.64 -2.94 9.54
N GLY A 194 -14.86 -3.42 9.24
CA GLY A 194 -15.86 -3.77 10.24
C GLY A 194 -16.50 -2.56 10.89
N ALA A 195 -17.33 -2.84 11.91
CA ALA A 195 -17.94 -1.81 12.74
C ALA A 195 -16.87 -0.88 13.34
N PRO A 196 -17.18 0.41 13.57
CA PRO A 196 -16.27 1.30 14.26
C PRO A 196 -15.85 0.67 15.57
N ALA A 197 -14.54 0.46 15.75
CA ALA A 197 -14.01 0.21 17.06
C ALA A 197 -14.50 1.34 17.98
N GLU A 198 -15.03 0.97 19.15
CA GLU A 198 -15.26 1.94 20.21
C GLU A 198 -13.92 2.63 20.45
N VAL A 199 -13.86 3.93 20.19
CA VAL A 199 -12.60 4.67 20.15
C VAL A 199 -12.06 4.72 21.58
N ALA A 200 -11.15 3.80 21.91
CA ALA A 200 -10.27 4.01 23.05
C ALA A 200 -9.54 5.34 22.78
N PRO A 201 -9.48 6.26 23.76
CA PRO A 201 -8.86 7.55 23.55
C PRO A 201 -7.46 7.32 22.98
N LEU A 202 -7.20 7.90 21.81
CA LEU A 202 -5.88 7.91 21.23
C LEU A 202 -4.92 8.43 22.31
N PRO A 203 -3.73 7.81 22.48
CA PRO A 203 -2.64 8.50 23.15
C PRO A 203 -2.51 9.88 22.50
N PRO A 204 -2.30 10.94 23.28
CA PRO A 204 -2.19 12.29 22.73
C PRO A 204 -1.20 12.27 21.57
N GLU A 205 -1.63 12.89 20.46
CA GLU A 205 -0.86 13.03 19.23
C GLU A 205 0.55 13.50 19.59
N GLN A 206 1.53 12.60 19.47
CA GLN A 206 2.92 13.01 19.56
C GLN A 206 3.26 13.56 18.18
N PRO A 207 3.66 14.85 18.06
CA PRO A 207 4.25 15.31 16.82
C PRO A 207 5.39 14.36 16.47
N PRO A 208 5.64 14.09 15.18
CA PRO A 208 6.80 13.31 14.79
C PRO A 208 8.01 13.89 15.51
N ASP A 209 8.80 13.00 16.10
CA ASP A 209 10.05 13.38 16.74
C ASP A 209 11.03 13.78 15.63
N TYR A 210 10.82 14.98 15.10
CA TYR A 210 11.68 15.60 14.09
C TYR A 210 13.14 15.59 14.53
N PRO A 211 13.46 15.82 15.83
CA PRO A 211 14.81 15.57 16.34
C PRO A 211 15.30 14.14 16.11
N ARG A 212 14.49 13.11 16.40
CA ARG A 212 14.86 11.70 16.15
C ARG A 212 14.99 11.37 14.66
N LEU A 213 14.08 11.85 13.82
CA LEU A 213 14.14 11.62 12.38
C LEU A 213 15.37 12.29 11.75
N ALA A 214 15.64 13.54 12.13
CA ALA A 214 16.86 14.25 11.72
C ALA A 214 18.11 13.55 12.26
N TRP A 215 18.06 13.04 13.49
CA TRP A 215 19.14 12.24 14.07
C TRP A 215 19.39 10.95 13.29
N GLU A 216 18.34 10.19 12.94
CA GLU A 216 18.44 8.96 12.16
C GLU A 216 18.97 9.22 10.74
N GLN A 217 18.57 10.32 10.12
CA GLN A 217 19.14 10.76 8.84
C GLN A 217 20.63 11.07 8.94
N LEU A 218 21.06 11.72 10.03
CA LEU A 218 22.45 12.08 10.23
C LEU A 218 23.33 10.89 10.65
N VAL A 219 22.81 9.98 11.45
CA VAL A 219 23.59 8.93 12.14
C VAL A 219 23.38 7.54 11.57
N GLY A 220 22.31 7.32 10.80
CA GLY A 220 21.91 6.02 10.26
C GLY A 220 20.88 5.31 11.15
N PRO A 221 20.21 4.27 10.62
CA PRO A 221 19.20 3.51 11.35
C PRO A 221 19.72 3.04 12.71
N ASP A 222 18.96 3.31 13.78
CA ASP A 222 19.31 2.98 15.18
C ASP A 222 20.69 3.47 15.65
N GLY A 223 21.26 4.48 14.97
CA GLY A 223 22.61 4.98 15.24
C GLY A 223 23.74 4.08 14.71
N GLY A 224 23.42 3.06 13.91
CA GLY A 224 24.36 2.07 13.38
C GLY A 224 25.10 2.49 12.10
N GLY A 225 24.90 3.72 11.63
CA GLY A 225 25.49 4.19 10.39
C GLY A 225 24.78 3.68 9.14
N TRP A 226 24.97 4.40 8.05
CA TRP A 226 24.39 4.07 6.75
C TRP A 226 25.22 2.98 6.05
N PRO A 227 24.62 1.85 5.61
CA PRO A 227 25.34 0.80 4.89
C PRO A 227 26.11 1.32 3.66
N GLN A 228 25.51 2.26 2.91
CA GLN A 228 26.14 2.90 1.75
C GLN A 228 27.32 3.83 2.11
N LEU A 229 27.42 4.24 3.38
CA LEU A 229 28.56 5.01 3.91
C LEU A 229 29.55 4.11 4.67
N GLY A 230 29.44 2.78 4.53
CA GLY A 230 30.26 1.81 5.26
C GLY A 230 29.95 1.78 6.75
N HIS A 231 28.66 1.84 7.12
CA HIS A 231 28.18 1.91 8.50
C HIS A 231 28.70 3.14 9.26
N LYS A 232 28.76 4.29 8.58
CA LYS A 232 29.13 5.57 9.17
C LYS A 232 27.96 6.53 9.20
N SER A 233 28.00 7.48 10.13
CA SER A 233 27.16 8.66 10.08
C SER A 233 27.58 9.55 8.91
N VAL A 234 26.67 10.41 8.46
CA VAL A 234 26.95 11.44 7.45
C VAL A 234 28.13 12.31 7.91
N VAL A 235 28.16 12.71 9.18
CA VAL A 235 29.24 13.53 9.74
C VAL A 235 30.59 12.83 9.72
N ALA A 236 30.64 11.54 10.11
CA ALA A 236 31.89 10.77 10.12
C ALA A 236 32.41 10.55 8.70
N PHE A 237 31.52 10.26 7.75
CA PHE A 237 31.86 10.13 6.35
C PHE A 237 32.42 11.43 5.76
N LEU A 238 31.77 12.57 6.03
CA LEU A 238 32.23 13.89 5.57
C LEU A 238 33.58 14.31 6.16
N ALA A 239 33.85 13.95 7.42
CA ALA A 239 35.11 14.24 8.08
C ALA A 239 36.29 13.51 7.41
N GLU A 240 36.08 12.29 6.94
CA GLU A 240 37.07 11.53 6.18
C GLU A 240 37.28 12.09 4.76
N LEU A 241 36.20 12.50 4.12
CA LEU A 241 36.24 13.13 2.80
C LEU A 241 36.94 14.50 2.81
N ARG A 242 36.95 15.21 3.93
CA ARG A 242 37.65 16.51 4.06
C ARG A 242 39.17 16.41 3.87
N ALA A 243 39.75 15.21 3.96
CA ALA A 243 41.14 14.94 3.62
C ALA A 243 41.41 14.82 2.10
N ASP A 244 40.36 14.72 1.28
CA ASP A 244 40.43 14.46 -0.15
C ASP A 244 39.28 15.20 -0.88
N HIS A 245 39.51 16.49 -1.17
CA HIS A 245 38.48 17.48 -1.51
C HIS A 245 37.61 17.08 -2.72
N ASP A 246 38.20 16.43 -3.73
CA ASP A 246 37.51 16.04 -4.95
C ASP A 246 36.60 14.83 -4.75
N ARG A 247 37.01 13.87 -3.91
CA ARG A 247 36.16 12.75 -3.48
C ARG A 247 34.98 13.22 -2.64
N ALA A 248 35.15 14.29 -1.87
CA ALA A 248 34.10 14.86 -1.04
C ALA A 248 32.92 15.35 -1.88
N VAL A 249 33.21 16.06 -2.97
CA VAL A 249 32.18 16.61 -3.85
C VAL A 249 31.45 15.51 -4.60
N GLU A 250 32.16 14.50 -5.14
CA GLU A 250 31.53 13.38 -5.84
C GLU A 250 30.67 12.51 -4.92
N ALA A 251 31.13 12.23 -3.70
CA ALA A 251 30.38 11.42 -2.74
C ALA A 251 29.17 12.16 -2.14
N ILE A 252 29.29 13.46 -1.90
CA ILE A 252 28.15 14.30 -1.47
C ILE A 252 27.13 14.41 -2.59
N SER A 253 27.57 14.64 -3.83
CA SER A 253 26.66 14.64 -4.99
C SER A 253 26.01 13.29 -5.20
N ALA A 254 26.72 12.17 -5.04
CA ALA A 254 26.13 10.83 -5.17
C ALA A 254 25.10 10.53 -4.06
N ALA A 255 25.40 10.89 -2.81
CA ALA A 255 24.50 10.70 -1.68
C ALA A 255 23.27 11.62 -1.75
N LEU A 256 23.44 12.88 -2.13
CA LEU A 256 22.32 13.81 -2.35
C LEU A 256 21.49 13.42 -3.58
N THR A 257 22.11 12.89 -4.64
CA THR A 257 21.38 12.36 -5.79
C THR A 257 20.58 11.12 -5.42
N GLN A 258 21.11 10.24 -4.55
CA GLN A 258 20.35 9.11 -4.00
C GLN A 258 19.19 9.57 -3.11
N LEU A 259 19.40 10.56 -2.24
CA LEU A 259 18.36 11.11 -1.37
C LEU A 259 17.28 11.89 -2.13
N LEU A 260 17.65 12.59 -3.21
CA LEU A 260 16.70 13.33 -4.06
C LEU A 260 15.99 12.42 -5.07
N GLN A 261 16.59 11.29 -5.45
CA GLN A 261 15.90 10.22 -6.18
C GLN A 261 14.94 9.41 -5.29
N GLU A 262 15.03 9.56 -3.97
CA GLU A 262 14.08 9.02 -2.99
C GLU A 262 12.87 9.95 -2.74
N ASP A 263 12.86 11.19 -3.27
CA ASP A 263 11.86 12.22 -2.91
C ASP A 263 11.34 13.16 -4.05
N GLU A 264 11.62 12.92 -5.34
CA GLU A 264 10.96 13.67 -6.43
C GLU A 264 10.34 12.76 -7.51
N PRO A 265 9.22 13.21 -8.14
CA PRO A 265 8.00 12.44 -8.40
C PRO A 265 8.03 11.41 -9.54
#